data_AF-A0A2V9RZ38-F1
#
_entry.id   AF-A0A2V9RZ38-F1
#
_cell.length_a   1.000
_cell.length_b   1.000
_cell.length_c   1.000
_cell.angle_alpha   90.00
_cell.angle_beta   90.00
_cell.angle_gamma   90.00
#
_symmetry.space_group_name_H-M   'P 1'
#
loop_
_entity.id
_entity.type
_entity.pdbx_description
1 polymer ?
#
loop_
_entity_poly.entity_id
_entity_poly.type
_entity_poly.pdbx_seq_one_letter_code
_entity_poly.pdbx_strand_id
1 'polypeptide(L)'
;MPTGPSAIRELSFADVDRIREQFEPLNPWRDTLKTPFLKLEQENFDSNGERRQLYAYCISAKLYCLFNLDGNRLLVRKPSGHGLGFLQPPYTVADWQRTRGLRWEEDLPPWIFEAWDFILSRELGLPHEPPRWLKQPAVMAVPISTPQVLARLGCFKDSLRPFTTVTVPFPKKEVSQLWTGYFIMPYTEKLNDLHGRPMVNVVSGATFYIYDKKSLTSSKSPGWLSLKTMEDEINHLRARTESKYLHSEREPMQ
;
A
#
# COMPACT_ATOMS: atom_id res chain seq x y z
N MET A 1 16.43 0.63 -41.64
CA MET A 1 15.86 1.80 -40.94
C MET A 1 15.11 1.28 -39.72
N PRO A 2 15.59 1.45 -38.47
CA PRO A 2 14.76 1.16 -37.31
C PRO A 2 13.87 2.37 -37.03
N THR A 3 12.57 2.16 -37.12
CA THR A 3 11.53 3.05 -36.61
C THR A 3 11.67 3.16 -35.09
N GLY A 4 12.07 4.33 -34.60
CA GLY A 4 12.00 4.65 -33.17
C GLY A 4 10.53 4.66 -32.69
N PRO A 5 10.28 4.46 -31.39
CA PRO A 5 8.93 4.60 -30.85
C PRO A 5 8.39 5.99 -31.16
N SER A 6 7.19 6.04 -31.75
CA SER A 6 6.47 7.29 -32.03
C SER A 6 6.45 8.16 -30.78
N ALA A 7 7.05 9.35 -30.85
CA ALA A 7 7.05 10.30 -29.75
C ALA A 7 5.61 10.51 -29.27
N ILE A 8 5.36 10.25 -27.99
CA ILE A 8 4.05 10.46 -27.39
C ILE A 8 3.83 11.97 -27.35
N ARG A 9 2.75 12.45 -27.97
CA ARG A 9 2.41 13.87 -27.90
C ARG A 9 1.86 14.17 -26.50
N GLU A 10 2.60 14.96 -25.73
CA GLU A 10 2.05 15.58 -24.51
C GLU A 10 0.99 16.61 -24.88
N LEU A 11 -0.14 16.59 -24.16
CA LEU A 11 -1.26 17.52 -24.37
C LEU A 11 -1.09 18.74 -23.47
N SER A 12 -1.33 19.94 -24.02
CA SER A 12 -1.40 21.15 -23.20
C SER A 12 -2.62 21.11 -22.26
N PHE A 13 -2.61 21.92 -21.20
CA PHE A 13 -3.78 22.04 -20.33
C PHE A 13 -5.04 22.47 -21.09
N ALA A 14 -4.90 23.37 -22.07
CA ALA A 14 -6.00 23.77 -22.94
C ALA A 14 -6.51 22.61 -23.82
N ASP A 15 -5.62 21.72 -24.30
CA ASP A 15 -6.04 20.52 -25.02
C ASP A 15 -6.79 19.55 -24.11
N VAL A 16 -6.33 19.36 -22.87
CA VAL A 16 -7.01 18.53 -21.86
C VAL A 16 -8.39 19.10 -21.55
N ASP A 17 -8.52 20.42 -21.40
CA ASP A 17 -9.82 21.05 -21.13
C ASP A 17 -10.77 20.92 -22.32
N ARG A 18 -10.26 21.06 -23.56
CA ARG A 18 -11.05 20.81 -24.77
C ARG A 18 -11.56 19.36 -24.83
N ILE A 19 -10.75 18.39 -24.45
CA ILE A 19 -11.19 16.98 -24.35
C ILE A 19 -12.31 16.87 -23.32
N ARG A 20 -12.14 17.44 -22.11
CA ARG A 20 -13.16 17.39 -21.05
C ARG A 20 -14.49 17.98 -21.52
N GLU A 21 -14.46 19.10 -22.23
CA GLU A 21 -15.64 19.75 -22.81
C GLU A 21 -16.36 18.87 -23.84
N GLN A 22 -15.63 18.09 -24.65
CA GLN A 22 -16.23 17.16 -25.62
C GLN A 22 -17.05 16.04 -24.96
N PHE A 23 -16.71 15.64 -23.73
CA PHE A 23 -17.45 14.61 -22.98
C PHE A 23 -18.61 15.18 -22.16
N GLU A 24 -18.66 16.50 -21.97
CA GLU A 24 -19.68 17.15 -21.16
C GLU A 24 -21.12 16.89 -21.66
N PRO A 25 -21.42 16.71 -22.97
CA PRO A 25 -22.76 16.33 -23.43
C PRO A 25 -23.24 14.97 -22.92
N LEU A 26 -22.33 14.12 -22.44
CA LEU A 26 -22.65 12.83 -21.84
C LEU A 26 -22.99 12.94 -20.33
N ASN A 27 -22.91 14.14 -19.74
CA ASN A 27 -23.15 14.34 -18.31
C ASN A 27 -24.65 14.30 -17.98
N PRO A 28 -25.15 13.24 -17.30
CA PRO A 28 -26.57 13.17 -16.94
C PRO A 28 -26.93 14.16 -15.82
N TRP A 29 -25.95 14.76 -15.16
CA TRP A 29 -26.14 15.69 -14.05
C TRP A 29 -25.73 17.14 -14.36
N ARG A 30 -25.53 17.46 -15.65
CA ARG A 30 -25.08 18.79 -16.10
C ARG A 30 -25.88 19.93 -15.47
N ASP A 31 -27.20 19.80 -15.49
CA ASP A 31 -28.13 20.87 -15.06
C ASP A 31 -28.38 20.89 -13.55
N THR A 32 -28.04 19.81 -12.83
CA THR A 32 -28.35 19.66 -11.41
C THR A 32 -27.14 19.83 -10.50
N LEU A 33 -26.03 19.14 -10.79
CA LEU A 33 -24.85 19.12 -9.91
C LEU A 33 -23.80 20.16 -10.29
N LYS A 34 -23.90 20.81 -11.47
CA LYS A 34 -22.93 21.79 -11.98
C LYS A 34 -21.46 21.35 -11.82
N THR A 35 -21.23 20.04 -11.86
CA THR A 35 -19.90 19.43 -11.76
C THR A 35 -19.50 18.90 -13.14
N PRO A 36 -18.25 19.12 -13.58
CA PRO A 36 -17.78 18.60 -14.86
C PRO A 36 -17.87 17.07 -14.90
N PHE A 37 -18.23 16.50 -16.05
CA PHE A 37 -18.32 15.05 -16.24
C PHE A 37 -16.97 14.35 -16.00
N LEU A 38 -15.92 14.89 -16.64
CA LEU A 38 -14.55 14.49 -16.41
C LEU A 38 -13.89 15.47 -15.43
N LYS A 39 -13.72 14.99 -14.19
CA LYS A 39 -13.13 15.74 -13.07
C LYS A 39 -11.61 15.90 -13.24
N LEU A 40 -11.10 17.08 -12.86
CA LEU A 40 -9.69 17.26 -12.49
C LEU A 40 -9.52 17.08 -10.99
N GLU A 41 -8.39 16.52 -10.59
CA GLU A 41 -8.10 16.31 -9.18
C GLU A 41 -7.68 17.63 -8.53
N GLN A 42 -8.00 17.80 -7.24
CA GLN A 42 -7.67 19.05 -6.54
C GLN A 42 -6.15 19.25 -6.45
N GLU A 43 -5.40 18.15 -6.45
CA GLU A 43 -3.95 18.09 -6.46
C GLU A 43 -3.33 18.62 -7.77
N ASN A 44 -4.13 18.82 -8.82
CA ASN A 44 -3.70 19.55 -10.02
C ASN A 44 -3.50 21.05 -9.77
N PHE A 45 -3.91 21.58 -8.63
CA PHE A 45 -3.82 23.00 -8.34
C PHE A 45 -2.93 23.25 -7.12
N ASP A 46 -2.18 24.35 -7.15
CA ASP A 46 -1.46 24.84 -5.99
C ASP A 46 -2.34 25.76 -5.12
N SER A 47 -1.77 26.29 -4.04
CA SER A 47 -2.48 27.17 -3.10
C SER A 47 -2.99 28.47 -3.72
N ASN A 48 -2.42 28.89 -4.86
CA ASN A 48 -2.85 30.08 -5.58
C ASN A 48 -3.94 29.77 -6.63
N GLY A 49 -4.32 28.49 -6.76
CA GLY A 49 -5.25 28.03 -7.78
C GLY A 49 -4.61 27.82 -9.16
N GLU A 50 -3.28 27.89 -9.26
CA GLU A 50 -2.58 27.69 -10.52
C GLU A 50 -2.42 26.20 -10.83
N ARG A 51 -2.66 25.84 -12.09
CA ARG A 51 -2.62 24.44 -12.52
C ARG A 51 -1.17 23.96 -12.61
N ARG A 52 -0.88 22.83 -11.96
CA ARG A 52 0.40 22.15 -11.92
C ARG A 52 0.31 20.78 -12.59
N GLN A 53 1.42 20.37 -13.22
CA GLN A 53 1.57 19.04 -13.78
C GLN A 53 1.49 18.00 -12.67
N LEU A 54 0.53 17.09 -12.76
CA LEU A 54 0.31 16.01 -11.82
C LEU A 54 0.50 14.69 -12.55
N TYR A 55 1.46 13.90 -12.09
CA TYR A 55 1.74 12.59 -12.62
C TYR A 55 0.93 11.54 -11.86
N ALA A 56 0.62 10.44 -12.53
CA ALA A 56 -0.03 9.28 -11.94
C ALA A 56 0.83 8.05 -12.17
N TYR A 57 1.05 7.28 -11.11
CA TYR A 57 1.57 5.92 -11.22
C TYR A 57 0.46 4.96 -10.81
N CYS A 58 0.01 4.15 -11.77
CA CYS A 58 -1.13 3.26 -11.59
C CYS A 58 -0.66 1.81 -11.71
N ILE A 59 -0.80 1.04 -10.64
CA ILE A 59 -0.63 -0.42 -10.64
C ILE A 59 -1.99 -1.07 -10.96
N SER A 60 -3.08 -0.51 -10.43
CA SER A 60 -4.45 -0.91 -10.75
C SER A 60 -5.42 0.25 -10.55
N ALA A 61 -6.68 0.07 -10.95
CA ALA A 61 -7.72 1.10 -10.80
C ALA A 61 -7.91 1.60 -9.36
N LYS A 62 -7.59 0.79 -8.35
CA LYS A 62 -7.63 1.20 -6.94
C LYS A 62 -6.26 1.38 -6.31
N LEU A 63 -5.18 0.92 -6.94
CA LEU A 63 -3.81 1.00 -6.42
C LEU A 63 -3.00 1.95 -7.29
N TYR A 64 -3.02 3.23 -6.95
CA TYR A 64 -2.32 4.29 -7.67
C TYR A 64 -1.77 5.33 -6.70
N CYS A 65 -0.89 6.19 -7.20
CA CYS A 65 -0.45 7.39 -6.51
C CYS A 65 -0.38 8.56 -7.49
N LEU A 66 -0.95 9.70 -7.11
CA LEU A 66 -0.73 10.97 -7.79
C LEU A 66 0.43 11.71 -7.12
N PHE A 67 1.32 12.28 -7.93
CA PHE A 67 2.53 12.94 -7.44
C PHE A 67 2.94 14.09 -8.34
N ASN A 68 3.66 15.05 -7.78
CA ASN A 68 4.43 16.02 -8.56
C ASN A 68 5.88 15.58 -8.61
N LEU A 69 6.56 15.93 -9.71
CA LEU A 69 7.99 15.74 -9.89
C LEU A 69 8.58 17.06 -10.38
N ASP A 70 9.60 17.55 -9.68
CA ASP A 70 10.35 18.76 -10.03
C ASP A 70 11.85 18.41 -10.00
N GLY A 71 12.42 18.14 -11.18
CA GLY A 71 13.73 17.49 -11.30
C GLY A 71 13.74 16.14 -10.57
N ASN A 72 14.59 16.02 -9.54
CA ASN A 72 14.66 14.83 -8.68
C ASN A 72 13.78 14.91 -7.43
N ARG A 73 13.02 15.99 -7.24
CA ARG A 73 12.16 16.18 -6.07
C ARG A 73 10.80 15.55 -6.32
N LEU A 74 10.58 14.41 -5.68
CA LEU A 74 9.29 13.73 -5.64
C LEU A 74 8.41 14.32 -4.53
N LEU A 75 7.14 14.58 -4.84
CA LEU A 75 6.13 14.92 -3.85
C LEU A 75 4.89 14.04 -4.05
N VAL A 76 4.66 13.10 -3.14
CA VAL A 76 3.42 12.34 -3.06
C VAL A 76 2.26 13.28 -2.73
N ARG A 77 1.24 13.33 -3.59
CA ARG A 77 0.07 14.20 -3.41
C ARG A 77 -1.17 13.43 -2.99
N LYS A 78 -1.46 12.32 -3.66
CA LYS A 78 -2.64 11.51 -3.38
C LYS A 78 -2.30 10.03 -3.52
N PRO A 79 -1.78 9.41 -2.45
CA PRO A 79 -1.53 7.98 -2.46
C PRO A 79 -2.84 7.22 -2.27
N SER A 80 -2.98 6.07 -2.93
CA SER A 80 -4.03 5.14 -2.56
C SER A 80 -3.64 4.34 -1.32
N GLY A 81 -4.54 4.30 -0.34
CA GLY A 81 -4.44 3.37 0.78
C GLY A 81 -4.79 1.92 0.38
N HIS A 82 -5.37 1.68 -0.79
CA HIS A 82 -5.71 0.32 -1.21
C HIS A 82 -4.44 -0.49 -1.44
N GLY A 83 -4.50 -1.80 -1.17
CA GLY A 83 -3.36 -2.70 -1.33
C GLY A 83 -2.31 -2.61 -0.22
N LEU A 84 -2.27 -1.53 0.56
CA LEU A 84 -1.40 -1.40 1.74
C LEU A 84 -2.18 -1.28 3.04
N GLY A 85 -3.34 -0.61 3.02
CA GLY A 85 -4.13 -0.28 4.21
C GLY A 85 -4.75 -1.47 4.95
N PHE A 86 -4.67 -2.69 4.42
CA PHE A 86 -5.02 -3.90 5.17
C PHE A 86 -3.92 -4.34 6.13
N LEU A 87 -2.69 -3.87 5.93
CA LEU A 87 -1.57 -4.15 6.83
C LEU A 87 -1.72 -3.33 8.10
N GLN A 88 -1.36 -3.94 9.23
CA GLN A 88 -1.24 -3.23 10.49
C GLN A 88 -0.15 -2.15 10.35
N PRO A 89 -0.44 -0.88 10.73
CA PRO A 89 0.54 0.19 10.65
C PRO A 89 1.82 -0.13 11.44
N PRO A 90 3.00 0.23 10.92
CA PRO A 90 4.28 0.02 11.61
C PRO A 90 4.48 0.92 12.83
N TYR A 91 3.66 1.96 12.96
CA TYR A 91 3.61 2.91 14.08
C TYR A 91 2.26 3.64 14.06
N THR A 92 1.92 4.29 15.18
CA THR A 92 0.74 5.14 15.28
C THR A 92 1.02 6.54 14.74
N VAL A 93 -0.03 7.27 14.31
CA VAL A 93 0.11 8.68 13.91
C VAL A 93 0.69 9.52 15.05
N ALA A 94 0.26 9.26 16.30
CA ALA A 94 0.78 9.94 17.48
C ALA A 94 2.30 9.73 17.68
N ASP A 95 2.81 8.51 17.46
CA ASP A 95 4.25 8.23 17.52
C ASP A 95 5.03 8.97 16.43
N TRP A 96 4.47 9.02 15.22
CA TRP A 96 5.06 9.76 14.11
C TRP A 96 5.12 11.26 14.41
N GLN A 97 4.02 11.85 14.89
CA GLN A 97 3.95 13.28 15.25
C GLN A 97 4.93 13.62 16.36
N ARG A 98 5.05 12.77 17.40
CA ARG A 98 6.04 12.94 18.47
C ARG A 98 7.47 12.92 17.94
N THR A 99 7.76 12.02 17.00
CA THR A 99 9.11 11.85 16.43
C THR A 99 9.48 13.01 15.50
N ARG A 100 8.53 13.50 14.70
CA ARG A 100 8.78 14.55 13.69
C ARG A 100 8.56 15.96 14.20
N GLY A 101 7.81 16.15 15.29
CA GLY A 101 7.38 17.47 15.77
C GLY A 101 6.41 18.18 14.82
N LEU A 102 5.76 17.43 13.92
CA LEU A 102 4.85 17.95 12.91
C LEU A 102 3.44 17.42 13.13
N ARG A 103 2.44 18.24 12.82
CA ARG A 103 1.04 17.77 12.73
C ARG A 103 0.85 16.98 11.44
N TRP A 104 0.02 15.95 11.51
CA TRP A 104 -0.41 15.18 10.34
C TRP A 104 -1.87 15.54 10.05
N GLU A 105 -2.15 15.97 8.83
CA GLU A 105 -3.47 16.48 8.43
C GLU A 105 -4.09 15.71 7.25
N GLU A 106 -3.36 14.73 6.71
CA GLU A 106 -3.84 13.89 5.62
C GLU A 106 -4.79 12.78 6.12
N ASP A 107 -5.75 12.40 5.27
CA ASP A 107 -6.75 11.36 5.58
C ASP A 107 -6.13 9.96 5.77
N LEU A 108 -5.01 9.70 5.12
CA LEU A 108 -4.27 8.43 5.22
C LEU A 108 -3.08 8.57 6.17
N PRO A 109 -2.71 7.50 6.90
CA PRO A 109 -1.61 7.59 7.86
C PRO A 109 -0.25 7.82 7.17
N PRO A 110 0.72 8.45 7.86
CA PRO A 110 2.00 8.86 7.27
C PRO A 110 2.77 7.71 6.58
N TRP A 111 2.70 6.50 7.14
CA TRP A 111 3.44 5.36 6.59
C TRP A 111 3.00 4.99 5.18
N ILE A 112 1.75 5.31 4.78
CA ILE A 112 1.26 5.09 3.41
C ILE A 112 1.95 6.05 2.45
N PHE A 113 2.13 7.31 2.84
CA PHE A 113 2.87 8.29 2.05
C PHE A 113 4.35 7.89 1.95
N GLU A 114 4.97 7.48 3.06
CA GLU A 114 6.34 6.96 3.06
C GLU A 114 6.51 5.70 2.18
N ALA A 115 5.51 4.82 2.16
CA ALA A 115 5.51 3.63 1.31
C ALA A 115 5.46 4.01 -0.18
N TRP A 116 4.58 4.94 -0.55
CA TRP A 116 4.46 5.40 -1.94
C TRP A 116 5.66 6.20 -2.41
N ASP A 117 6.23 7.05 -1.54
CA ASP A 117 7.48 7.75 -1.81
C ASP A 117 8.61 6.76 -2.12
N PHE A 118 8.74 5.70 -1.31
CA PHE A 118 9.70 4.62 -1.55
C PHE A 118 9.42 3.86 -2.86
N ILE A 119 8.16 3.51 -3.14
CA ILE A 119 7.77 2.81 -4.38
C ILE A 119 8.12 3.66 -5.59
N LEU A 120 7.66 4.91 -5.64
CA LEU A 120 7.85 5.83 -6.75
C LEU A 120 9.33 6.16 -6.95
N SER A 121 10.07 6.42 -5.88
CA SER A 121 11.51 6.68 -5.97
C SER A 121 12.25 5.51 -6.60
N ARG A 122 11.88 4.26 -6.25
CA ARG A 122 12.46 3.06 -6.88
C ARG A 122 12.07 2.91 -8.35
N GLU A 123 10.82 3.15 -8.71
CA GLU A 123 10.35 3.03 -10.10
C GLU A 123 10.93 4.13 -11.00
N LEU A 124 11.11 5.33 -10.48
CA LEU A 124 11.68 6.48 -11.20
C LEU A 124 13.22 6.53 -11.19
N GLY A 125 13.87 5.64 -10.43
CA GLY A 125 15.32 5.62 -10.26
C GLY A 125 15.86 6.84 -9.52
N LEU A 126 15.09 7.39 -8.58
CA LEU A 126 15.46 8.53 -7.76
C LEU A 126 16.25 8.10 -6.51
N PRO A 127 17.18 8.93 -6.01
CA PRO A 127 17.81 8.71 -4.71
C PRO A 127 16.75 8.62 -3.61
N HIS A 128 16.84 7.61 -2.74
CA HIS A 128 15.91 7.43 -1.63
C HIS A 128 16.57 6.69 -0.47
N GLU A 129 16.06 6.93 0.73
CA GLU A 129 16.40 6.16 1.92
C GLU A 129 15.25 5.19 2.24
N PRO A 130 15.51 3.87 2.34
CA PRO A 130 14.47 2.91 2.66
C PRO A 130 13.93 3.15 4.08
N PRO A 131 12.59 3.23 4.27
CA PRO A 131 12.03 3.36 5.60
C PRO A 131 12.44 2.21 6.52
N ARG A 132 12.83 2.52 7.75
CA ARG A 132 13.30 1.49 8.73
C ARG A 132 12.25 0.42 9.00
N TRP A 133 10.97 0.78 8.90
CA TRP A 133 9.87 -0.14 9.13
C TRP A 133 9.67 -1.18 8.01
N LEU A 134 10.35 -1.07 6.87
CA LEU A 134 10.29 -2.06 5.78
C LEU A 134 10.65 -3.48 6.23
N LYS A 135 11.50 -3.60 7.26
CA LYS A 135 11.92 -4.89 7.82
C LYS A 135 11.00 -5.40 8.93
N GLN A 136 10.00 -4.62 9.36
CA GLN A 136 9.00 -5.10 10.30
C GLN A 136 8.12 -6.18 9.66
N PRO A 137 7.58 -7.11 10.44
CA PRO A 137 6.65 -8.11 9.95
C PRO A 137 5.39 -7.51 9.33
N ALA A 138 4.94 -8.08 8.22
CA ALA A 138 3.64 -7.79 7.64
C ALA A 138 2.58 -8.70 8.27
N VAL A 139 1.59 -8.07 8.90
CA VAL A 139 0.43 -8.73 9.51
C VAL A 139 -0.81 -7.90 9.24
N MET A 140 -1.99 -8.51 9.38
CA MET A 140 -3.28 -7.82 9.29
C MET A 140 -4.00 -7.91 10.64
N ALA A 141 -4.65 -6.82 11.05
CA ALA A 141 -5.57 -6.83 12.19
C ALA A 141 -7.01 -7.01 11.68
N VAL A 142 -7.69 -8.08 12.11
CA VAL A 142 -9.03 -8.41 11.65
C VAL A 142 -10.02 -8.36 12.81
N PRO A 143 -10.95 -7.39 12.83
CA PRO A 143 -12.09 -7.44 13.74
C PRO A 143 -13.08 -8.51 13.29
N ILE A 144 -13.50 -9.36 14.22
CA ILE A 144 -14.56 -10.36 13.98
C ILE A 144 -15.91 -9.66 14.12
N SER A 145 -16.28 -8.89 13.11
CA SER A 145 -17.48 -8.03 13.13
C SER A 145 -18.72 -8.69 12.53
N THR A 146 -18.58 -9.81 11.82
CA THR A 146 -19.70 -10.49 11.14
C THR A 146 -19.66 -12.01 11.30
N PRO A 147 -20.81 -12.71 11.22
CA PRO A 147 -20.86 -14.17 11.23
C PRO A 147 -20.04 -14.82 10.10
N GLN A 148 -19.93 -14.16 8.94
CA GLN A 148 -19.15 -14.66 7.81
C GLN A 148 -17.65 -14.64 8.10
N VAL A 149 -17.15 -13.62 8.82
CA VAL A 149 -15.76 -13.59 9.29
C VAL A 149 -15.52 -14.67 10.34
N LEU A 150 -16.44 -14.81 11.29
CA LEU A 150 -16.36 -15.84 12.34
C LEU A 150 -16.32 -17.27 11.76
N ALA A 151 -17.16 -17.55 10.76
CA ALA A 151 -17.21 -18.86 10.10
C ALA A 151 -15.89 -19.22 9.39
N ARG A 152 -15.10 -18.22 8.95
CA ARG A 152 -13.80 -18.46 8.32
C ARG A 152 -12.72 -18.89 9.31
N LEU A 153 -12.93 -18.75 10.62
CA LEU A 153 -11.96 -19.11 11.66
C LEU A 153 -11.90 -20.62 11.93
N GLY A 154 -12.62 -21.43 11.14
CA GLY A 154 -12.54 -22.89 11.14
C GLY A 154 -12.82 -23.47 12.52
N CYS A 155 -11.85 -24.19 13.08
CA CYS A 155 -12.01 -24.83 14.39
C CYS A 155 -12.12 -23.84 15.57
N PHE A 156 -11.86 -22.55 15.37
CA PHE A 156 -11.93 -21.52 16.42
C PHE A 156 -13.24 -20.72 16.44
N LYS A 157 -14.17 -21.00 15.52
CA LYS A 157 -15.41 -20.22 15.40
C LYS A 157 -16.22 -20.15 16.71
N ASP A 158 -16.18 -21.21 17.52
CA ASP A 158 -16.95 -21.30 18.77
C ASP A 158 -16.13 -20.87 20.00
N SER A 159 -14.83 -20.61 19.83
CA SER A 159 -13.90 -20.24 20.91
C SER A 159 -13.66 -18.73 21.00
N LEU A 160 -14.08 -17.96 19.99
CA LEU A 160 -13.82 -16.54 19.91
C LEU A 160 -15.12 -15.75 20.03
N ARG A 161 -15.07 -14.67 20.83
CA ARG A 161 -16.23 -13.80 21.01
C ARG A 161 -16.39 -12.87 19.80
N PRO A 162 -17.64 -12.56 19.37
CA PRO A 162 -17.90 -11.47 18.44
C PRO A 162 -17.20 -10.18 18.87
N PHE A 163 -16.79 -9.37 17.90
CA PHE A 163 -16.06 -8.12 18.07
C PHE A 163 -14.63 -8.24 18.65
N THR A 164 -14.12 -9.46 18.82
CA THR A 164 -12.69 -9.66 19.10
C THR A 164 -11.86 -9.29 17.87
N THR A 165 -10.77 -8.56 18.05
CA THR A 165 -9.76 -8.37 17.01
C THR A 165 -8.68 -9.44 17.14
N VAL A 166 -8.32 -10.05 16.02
CA VAL A 166 -7.22 -11.02 15.92
C VAL A 166 -6.15 -10.52 14.97
N THR A 167 -4.90 -10.93 15.19
CA THR A 167 -3.81 -10.69 14.24
C THR A 167 -3.69 -11.88 13.29
N VAL A 168 -3.65 -11.61 12.00
CA VAL A 168 -3.42 -12.58 10.92
C VAL A 168 -2.00 -12.38 10.39
N PRO A 169 -1.02 -13.21 10.79
CA PRO A 169 0.35 -13.10 10.30
C PRO A 169 0.52 -13.73 8.92
N PHE A 170 1.52 -13.25 8.17
CA PHE A 170 1.85 -13.77 6.83
C PHE A 170 3.17 -14.55 6.85
N PRO A 171 3.16 -15.85 7.18
CA PRO A 171 4.38 -16.64 7.14
C PRO A 171 4.93 -16.80 5.72
N LYS A 172 6.27 -16.81 5.60
CA LYS A 172 6.96 -17.17 4.36
C LYS A 172 6.80 -18.65 4.11
N LYS A 173 6.26 -19.03 2.95
CA LYS A 173 6.22 -20.43 2.51
C LYS A 173 7.64 -20.88 2.18
N GLU A 174 8.21 -21.76 2.99
CA GLU A 174 9.44 -22.47 2.66
C GLU A 174 9.13 -23.77 1.89
N VAL A 175 10.04 -24.20 1.01
CA VAL A 175 9.82 -25.30 0.03
C VAL A 175 9.35 -26.61 0.68
N SER A 176 9.71 -26.85 1.95
CA SER A 176 9.39 -28.07 2.70
C SER A 176 8.20 -27.93 3.66
N GLN A 177 7.51 -26.78 3.69
CA GLN A 177 6.42 -26.52 4.63
C GLN A 177 5.09 -26.44 3.90
N LEU A 178 4.19 -27.38 4.21
CA LEU A 178 2.85 -27.45 3.65
C LEU A 178 1.83 -27.15 4.74
N TRP A 179 1.10 -26.05 4.60
CA TRP A 179 -0.11 -25.76 5.37
C TRP A 179 -1.19 -25.23 4.44
N THR A 180 -2.45 -25.46 4.83
CA THR A 180 -3.63 -24.91 4.16
C THR A 180 -4.30 -23.87 5.06
N GLY A 181 -5.00 -22.91 4.46
CA GLY A 181 -5.61 -21.81 5.19
C GLY A 181 -4.60 -20.78 5.71
N TYR A 182 -5.04 -19.98 6.68
CA TYR A 182 -4.27 -18.89 7.28
C TYR A 182 -4.09 -19.11 8.78
N PHE A 183 -3.27 -18.25 9.39
CA PHE A 183 -2.99 -18.29 10.82
C PHE A 183 -3.70 -17.15 11.54
N ILE A 184 -4.01 -17.37 12.80
CA ILE A 184 -4.47 -16.32 13.71
C ILE A 184 -3.66 -16.36 15.01
N MET A 185 -3.59 -15.21 15.68
CA MET A 185 -3.03 -15.07 17.02
C MET A 185 -3.77 -13.95 17.77
N PRO A 186 -3.64 -13.86 19.11
CA PRO A 186 -4.16 -12.73 19.86
C PRO A 186 -3.65 -11.40 19.28
N TYR A 187 -4.52 -10.40 19.25
CA TYR A 187 -4.15 -9.08 18.75
C TYR A 187 -2.94 -8.52 19.51
N THR A 188 -2.03 -7.90 18.76
CA THR A 188 -0.87 -7.21 19.29
C THR A 188 -0.66 -5.92 18.54
N GLU A 189 -0.45 -4.83 19.27
CA GLU A 189 -0.23 -3.51 18.68
C GLU A 189 1.22 -3.35 18.16
N LYS A 190 2.20 -3.97 18.85
CA LYS A 190 3.62 -3.84 18.52
C LYS A 190 4.11 -4.97 17.62
N LEU A 191 4.45 -4.62 16.37
CA LEU A 191 4.95 -5.59 15.38
C LEU A 191 6.33 -6.16 15.71
N ASN A 192 7.15 -5.44 16.48
CA ASN A 192 8.47 -5.89 16.88
C ASN A 192 8.44 -6.96 18.00
N ASP A 193 7.27 -7.18 18.63
CA ASP A 193 7.11 -8.11 19.76
C ASP A 193 6.47 -9.45 19.33
N LEU A 194 6.67 -9.84 18.06
CA LEU A 194 6.07 -11.07 17.53
C LEU A 194 6.94 -12.30 17.76
N HIS A 195 8.24 -12.14 18.01
CA HIS A 195 9.15 -13.27 18.17
C HIS A 195 8.71 -14.20 19.32
N GLY A 196 8.70 -15.51 19.06
CA GLY A 196 8.31 -16.53 20.03
C GLY A 196 6.82 -16.59 20.34
N ARG A 197 5.98 -15.69 19.80
CA ARG A 197 4.53 -15.75 20.01
C ARG A 197 3.93 -16.93 19.25
N PRO A 198 2.95 -17.63 19.85
CA PRO A 198 2.22 -18.69 19.17
C PRO A 198 1.22 -18.09 18.17
N MET A 199 1.09 -18.75 17.05
CA MET A 199 0.01 -18.57 16.09
C MET A 199 -0.59 -19.92 15.75
N VAL A 200 -1.88 -19.95 15.43
CA VAL A 200 -2.60 -21.21 15.22
C VAL A 200 -3.18 -21.24 13.82
N ASN A 201 -3.04 -22.38 13.15
CA ASN A 201 -3.62 -22.60 11.84
C ASN A 201 -5.13 -22.84 11.97
N VAL A 202 -5.96 -22.05 11.29
CA VAL A 202 -7.43 -22.11 11.46
C VAL A 202 -8.07 -23.39 10.93
N VAL A 203 -7.38 -24.14 10.06
CA VAL A 203 -7.90 -25.37 9.44
C VAL A 203 -7.52 -26.58 10.29
N SER A 204 -6.25 -26.72 10.65
CA SER A 204 -5.72 -27.89 11.36
C SER A 204 -5.75 -27.75 12.89
N GLY A 205 -5.90 -26.53 13.42
CA GLY A 205 -5.76 -26.25 14.85
C GLY A 205 -4.32 -26.35 15.37
N ALA A 206 -3.33 -26.65 14.52
CA ALA A 206 -1.95 -26.81 14.92
C ALA A 206 -1.29 -25.47 15.28
N THR A 207 -0.51 -25.48 16.36
CA THR A 207 0.23 -24.33 16.86
C THR A 207 1.61 -24.24 16.23
N PHE A 208 1.97 -23.02 15.84
CA PHE A 208 3.26 -22.65 15.28
C PHE A 208 3.80 -21.43 16.04
N TYR A 209 5.09 -21.17 15.94
CA TYR A 209 5.76 -20.07 16.62
C TYR A 209 6.42 -19.14 15.61
N ILE A 210 6.33 -17.84 15.89
CA ILE A 210 6.93 -16.82 15.03
C ILE A 210 8.42 -16.71 15.31
N TYR A 211 9.23 -16.82 14.26
CA TYR A 211 10.68 -16.64 14.31
C TYR A 211 11.10 -15.30 13.69
N ASP A 212 12.04 -14.60 14.35
CA ASP A 212 12.73 -13.43 13.79
C ASP A 212 14.19 -13.82 13.52
N LYS A 213 14.65 -13.58 12.28
CA LYS A 213 16.01 -13.88 11.84
C LYS A 213 17.09 -13.12 12.64
N LYS A 214 16.74 -12.04 13.35
CA LYS A 214 17.67 -11.34 14.25
C LYS A 214 18.00 -12.12 15.53
N SER A 215 17.16 -13.08 15.92
CA SER A 215 17.41 -14.01 17.04
C SER A 215 18.17 -15.24 16.54
N LEU A 216 19.46 -15.08 16.27
CA LEU A 216 20.36 -16.16 15.82
C LEU A 216 20.89 -16.96 17.01
N THR A 217 20.15 -17.94 17.53
CA THR A 217 20.73 -18.96 18.44
C THR A 217 20.05 -20.33 18.47
N SER A 218 19.00 -20.63 17.70
CA SER A 218 18.36 -21.95 17.80
C SER A 218 17.93 -22.56 16.48
N SER A 219 18.20 -23.86 16.38
CA SER A 219 17.73 -24.84 15.40
C SER A 219 16.37 -24.49 14.81
N LYS A 220 16.25 -24.61 13.47
CA LYS A 220 14.98 -24.58 12.73
C LYS A 220 14.13 -25.81 13.08
N SER A 221 13.60 -25.83 14.31
CA SER A 221 12.71 -26.88 14.74
C SER A 221 11.39 -26.82 13.95
N PRO A 222 10.77 -27.97 13.62
CA PRO A 222 9.44 -27.99 13.03
C PRO A 222 8.46 -27.14 13.88
N GLY A 223 7.67 -26.29 13.22
CA GLY A 223 6.72 -25.40 13.89
C GLY A 223 7.16 -23.94 14.03
N TRP A 224 8.43 -23.60 13.75
CA TRP A 224 8.88 -22.20 13.70
C TRP A 224 8.80 -21.63 12.29
N LEU A 225 8.10 -20.52 12.13
CA LEU A 225 7.85 -19.87 10.83
C LEU A 225 8.32 -18.41 10.86
N SER A 226 9.05 -17.99 9.83
CA SER A 226 9.40 -16.58 9.63
C SER A 226 8.26 -15.85 8.93
N LEU A 227 8.02 -14.60 9.30
CA LEU A 227 7.01 -13.76 8.65
C LEU A 227 7.58 -13.04 7.44
N LYS A 228 6.71 -12.78 6.46
CA LYS A 228 6.96 -11.77 5.44
C LYS A 228 7.13 -10.41 6.10
N THR A 229 7.97 -9.58 5.53
CA THR A 229 8.14 -8.19 5.94
C THR A 229 7.22 -7.28 5.14
N MET A 230 7.08 -6.03 5.59
CA MET A 230 6.39 -4.98 4.82
C MET A 230 7.02 -4.82 3.42
N GLU A 231 8.34 -4.94 3.31
CA GLU A 231 9.06 -4.93 2.03
C GLU A 231 8.68 -6.10 1.12
N ASP A 232 8.50 -7.32 1.65
CA ASP A 232 8.08 -8.47 0.85
C ASP A 232 6.68 -8.21 0.24
N GLU A 233 5.76 -7.64 1.01
CA GLU A 233 4.42 -7.29 0.53
C GLU A 233 4.45 -6.14 -0.49
N ILE A 234 5.25 -5.10 -0.27
CA ILE A 234 5.46 -4.02 -1.27
C ILE A 234 6.05 -4.58 -2.57
N ASN A 235 7.07 -5.44 -2.48
CA ASN A 235 7.66 -6.07 -3.67
C ASN A 235 6.65 -6.98 -4.38
N HIS A 236 5.80 -7.69 -3.63
CA HIS A 236 4.73 -8.51 -4.20
C HIS A 236 3.68 -7.65 -4.93
N LEU A 237 3.27 -6.51 -4.37
CA LEU A 237 2.39 -5.55 -5.05
C LEU A 237 3.00 -5.05 -6.36
N ARG A 238 4.29 -4.71 -6.33
CA ARG A 238 5.04 -4.29 -7.53
C ARG A 238 5.21 -5.43 -8.54
N ALA A 239 5.23 -6.69 -8.13
CA ALA A 239 5.39 -7.81 -9.06
C ALA A 239 4.09 -8.18 -9.80
N ARG A 240 2.94 -7.58 -9.43
CA ARG A 240 1.67 -7.83 -10.13
C ARG A 240 1.78 -7.39 -11.58
N THR A 241 1.37 -8.28 -12.48
CA THR A 241 1.42 -8.14 -13.94
C THR A 241 0.34 -7.20 -14.49
N GLU A 242 -0.53 -6.65 -13.64
CA GLU A 242 -1.48 -5.61 -14.04
C GLU A 242 -0.72 -4.40 -14.61
N SER A 243 -1.23 -3.83 -15.70
CA SER A 243 -0.53 -2.81 -16.49
C SER A 243 -0.06 -1.65 -15.61
N LYS A 244 1.25 -1.59 -15.37
CA LYS A 244 1.89 -0.45 -14.74
C LYS A 244 2.00 0.66 -15.76
N TYR A 245 1.27 1.74 -15.54
CA TYR A 245 1.42 2.96 -16.33
C TYR A 245 2.26 3.95 -15.51
N LEU A 246 3.49 4.18 -15.96
CA LEU A 246 4.39 5.21 -15.45
C LEU A 246 4.63 6.18 -16.60
N HIS A 247 4.28 7.45 -16.45
CA HIS A 247 4.59 8.48 -17.42
C HIS A 247 5.46 9.54 -16.76
N SER A 248 6.75 9.48 -17.06
CA SER A 248 7.70 10.57 -16.79
C SER A 248 8.74 10.52 -17.91
N GLU A 249 8.59 11.33 -18.95
CA GLU A 249 9.69 11.53 -19.88
C GLU A 249 10.70 12.49 -19.22
N ARG A 250 11.95 12.02 -19.09
CA ARG A 250 13.08 12.88 -18.76
C ARG A 250 13.47 13.59 -20.04
N GLU A 251 13.41 14.92 -20.07
CA GLU A 251 14.24 15.65 -21.04
C GLU A 251 15.72 15.45 -20.65
N PRO A 252 16.60 15.10 -21.59
CA PRO A 252 18.03 15.13 -21.32
C PRO A 252 18.44 16.59 -21.13
N MET A 253 18.97 16.90 -19.95
CA MET A 253 19.71 18.14 -19.69
C MET A 253 20.79 18.28 -20.79
N GLN A 254 20.69 19.35 -21.59
CA GLN A 254 21.78 19.85 -22.43
C GLN A 254 22.82 20.55 -21.56
#